data_AF-A0A4Y2SGV4-F1
#
_entry.id   AF-A0A4Y2SGV4-F1
#
_cell.length_a   1.000
_cell.length_b   1.000
_cell.length_c   1.000
_cell.angle_alpha   90.00
_cell.angle_beta   90.00
_cell.angle_gamma   90.00
#
_symmetry.space_group_name_H-M   'P 1'
#
loop_
_entity.id
_entity.type
_entity.pdbx_description
1 polymer ?
#
loop_
_entity_poly.entity_id
_entity_poly.type
_entity_poly.pdbx_seq_one_letter_code
_entity_poly.pdbx_strand_id
1 'polypeptide(L)'
;MALRVALGLLKWTPNIVLMKIAGQEVLSEKIKRLAAQFFIRQLGNGTQSPIYDQNCRPSIKLIKKDEVLMANLFADLDTSTDHIIAFPDTLFSRNNVCEIHLSDFSFQNKAHPDFLIKDLFEEAVSKEFYDYHIIATDASKSYSFTSIAGISNLQSFVYRIHPINSIFTAEALAICEALDELSVPDKNLLLLTDSYSVLQALKCLTIKSPKVIHRLAGKIFVRKNFNQKICLVWTPGHSLIHWNEKADLLAKTVTESHPLIEWIASEDIISYFQTISLQKRNHSFQNSKYQEFIGDIPTMLTLTPWLKNRREDIIIAGLLTRMIITPALLHRFGLHNNPRCQICNRDNNIEHIILFCSKYSNHRSILCAKLNFDLQLC
;
A
#
# COMPACT_ATOMS: atom_id res chain seq x y z
N MET A 1 0.86 5.72 29.21
CA MET A 1 0.52 7.10 29.60
C MET A 1 0.29 7.99 28.39
N ALA A 2 1.24 8.07 27.45
CA ALA A 2 1.18 8.97 26.29
C ALA A 2 -0.13 8.90 25.46
N LEU A 3 -0.61 7.70 25.07
CA LEU A 3 -1.84 7.59 24.26
C LEU A 3 -3.09 8.13 24.97
N ARG A 4 -3.19 7.97 26.29
CA ARG A 4 -4.31 8.51 27.08
C ARG A 4 -4.31 10.03 27.02
N VAL A 5 -3.14 10.65 27.20
CA VAL A 5 -2.97 12.11 27.11
C VAL A 5 -3.25 12.62 25.69
N ALA A 6 -2.72 11.93 24.68
CA ALA A 6 -2.90 12.29 23.28
C ALA A 6 -4.37 12.20 22.83
N LEU A 7 -5.12 11.22 23.35
CA LEU A 7 -6.54 11.04 23.02
C LEU A 7 -7.48 11.77 23.99
N GLY A 8 -6.98 12.24 25.15
CA GLY A 8 -7.80 12.82 26.21
C GLY A 8 -8.69 11.79 26.92
N LEU A 9 -8.25 10.52 26.94
CA LEU A 9 -8.99 9.41 27.52
C LEU A 9 -8.57 9.16 28.97
N LEU A 10 -9.50 8.65 29.75
CA LEU A 10 -9.38 8.50 31.20
C LEU A 10 -8.36 7.41 31.57
N LYS A 11 -7.83 7.48 32.80
CA LYS A 11 -6.84 6.52 33.31
C LYS A 11 -7.35 5.08 33.28
N TRP A 12 -8.64 4.88 33.55
CA TRP A 12 -9.30 3.57 33.54
C TRP A 12 -9.71 3.07 32.15
N THR A 13 -9.50 3.84 31.08
CA THR A 13 -9.78 3.32 29.73
C THR A 13 -8.88 2.10 29.47
N PRO A 14 -9.43 0.94 29.08
CA PRO A 14 -8.67 -0.28 28.85
C PRO A 14 -7.62 -0.08 27.76
N ASN A 15 -6.44 -0.70 27.93
CA ASN A 15 -5.35 -0.58 26.95
C ASN A 15 -5.77 -1.04 25.56
N ILE A 16 -6.52 -2.15 25.44
CA ILE A 16 -6.96 -2.67 24.14
C ILE A 16 -7.87 -1.68 23.38
N VAL A 17 -8.74 -0.97 24.09
CA VAL A 17 -9.59 0.09 23.53
C VAL A 17 -8.74 1.28 23.08
N LEU A 18 -7.76 1.69 23.91
CA LEU A 18 -6.81 2.76 23.57
C LEU A 18 -6.00 2.43 22.31
N MET A 19 -5.53 1.20 22.18
CA MET A 19 -4.77 0.78 20.99
C MET A 19 -5.65 0.78 19.74
N LYS A 20 -6.89 0.32 19.83
CA LYS A 20 -7.87 0.33 18.74
C LYS A 20 -8.16 1.74 18.25
N ILE A 21 -8.59 2.64 19.14
CA ILE A 21 -8.96 4.01 18.77
C ILE A 21 -7.74 4.82 18.30
N ALA A 22 -6.55 4.56 18.85
CA ALA A 22 -5.30 5.20 18.39
C ALA A 22 -4.78 4.66 17.04
N GLY A 23 -5.30 3.54 16.56
CA GLY A 23 -4.74 2.81 15.43
C GLY A 23 -3.33 2.24 15.68
N GLN A 24 -2.90 2.13 16.94
CA GLN A 24 -1.54 1.72 17.29
C GLN A 24 -1.45 0.21 17.51
N GLU A 25 -0.24 -0.33 17.36
CA GLU A 25 0.11 -1.73 17.62
C GLU A 25 0.66 -1.90 19.04
N VAL A 26 0.50 -3.09 19.62
CA VAL A 26 1.13 -3.41 20.92
C VAL A 26 2.64 -3.21 20.81
N LEU A 27 3.23 -2.55 21.81
CA LEU A 27 4.63 -2.11 21.75
C LEU A 27 5.61 -3.26 21.47
N SER A 28 5.42 -4.42 22.09
CA SER A 28 6.26 -5.60 21.86
C SER A 28 6.24 -6.06 20.40
N GLU A 29 5.06 -6.08 19.77
CA GLU A 29 4.90 -6.47 18.37
C GLU A 29 5.43 -5.37 17.43
N LYS A 30 5.23 -4.11 17.80
CA LYS A 30 5.82 -2.97 17.07
C LYS A 30 7.34 -3.02 17.05
N ILE A 31 7.97 -3.35 18.18
CA ILE A 31 9.44 -3.51 18.26
C ILE A 31 9.91 -4.63 17.34
N LYS A 32 9.27 -5.81 17.39
CA LYS A 32 9.59 -6.94 16.50
C LYS A 32 9.47 -6.55 15.03
N ARG A 33 8.36 -5.91 14.65
CA ARG A 33 8.11 -5.48 13.28
C ARG A 33 9.13 -4.43 12.81
N LEU A 34 9.46 -3.45 13.66
CA LEU A 34 10.46 -2.43 13.32
C LEU A 34 11.86 -3.03 13.19
N ALA A 35 12.22 -4.01 14.02
CA ALA A 35 13.46 -4.76 13.87
C ALA A 35 13.50 -5.52 12.54
N ALA A 36 12.44 -6.28 12.21
CA ALA A 36 12.34 -6.98 10.93
C ALA A 36 12.42 -6.01 9.74
N GLN A 37 11.66 -4.90 9.79
CA GLN A 37 11.69 -3.86 8.77
C GLN A 37 13.08 -3.27 8.58
N PHE A 38 13.83 -3.08 9.66
CA PHE A 38 15.22 -2.65 9.57
C PHE A 38 16.03 -3.66 8.76
N PHE A 39 16.05 -4.94 9.14
CA PHE A 39 16.84 -5.96 8.44
C PHE A 39 16.43 -6.17 6.98
N ILE A 40 15.12 -6.20 6.68
CA ILE A 40 14.61 -6.32 5.30
C ILE A 40 15.11 -5.16 4.42
N ARG A 41 15.15 -3.93 4.96
CA ARG A 41 15.71 -2.80 4.22
C ARG A 41 17.20 -2.99 3.92
N GLN A 42 17.95 -3.58 4.85
CA GLN A 42 19.37 -3.80 4.66
C GLN A 42 19.65 -4.91 3.64
N LEU A 43 18.87 -5.98 3.66
CA LEU A 43 18.89 -7.00 2.60
C LEU A 43 18.58 -6.38 1.24
N GLY A 44 17.52 -5.58 1.15
CA GLY A 44 17.17 -4.86 -0.08
C GLY A 44 18.21 -3.83 -0.52
N ASN A 45 19.03 -3.29 0.37
CA ASN A 45 20.12 -2.38 -0.01
C ASN A 45 21.37 -3.11 -0.51
N GLY A 46 21.47 -4.43 -0.31
CA GLY A 46 22.62 -5.22 -0.75
C GLY A 46 23.96 -4.64 -0.27
N THR A 47 24.92 -4.54 -1.18
CA THR A 47 26.28 -4.01 -0.95
C THR A 47 26.30 -2.54 -0.48
N GLN A 48 25.24 -1.77 -0.75
CA GLN A 48 25.11 -0.38 -0.32
C GLN A 48 24.59 -0.26 1.12
N SER A 49 24.27 -1.37 1.79
CA SER A 49 23.84 -1.35 3.18
C SER A 49 25.01 -0.95 4.09
N PRO A 50 24.80 -0.04 5.06
CA PRO A 50 25.78 0.25 6.10
C PRO A 50 26.08 -0.94 7.02
N ILE A 51 25.34 -2.05 6.89
CA ILE A 51 25.64 -3.30 7.61
C ILE A 51 26.79 -4.04 6.96
N TYR A 52 27.06 -3.91 5.67
CA TYR A 52 28.21 -4.58 5.06
C TYR A 52 29.43 -3.66 5.09
N ASP A 53 30.60 -4.24 5.42
CA ASP A 53 31.88 -3.55 5.28
C ASP A 53 32.28 -3.42 3.80
N GLN A 54 33.37 -2.70 3.52
CA GLN A 54 33.89 -2.51 2.15
C GLN A 54 34.24 -3.84 1.43
N ASN A 55 34.36 -4.95 2.17
CA ASN A 55 34.61 -6.28 1.65
C ASN A 55 33.33 -7.13 1.57
N CYS A 56 32.14 -6.52 1.63
CA CYS A 56 30.84 -7.17 1.65
C CYS A 56 30.64 -8.15 2.82
N ARG A 57 31.40 -8.02 3.91
CA ARG A 57 31.20 -8.84 5.12
C ARG A 57 30.22 -8.13 6.05
N PRO A 58 29.26 -8.85 6.67
CA PRO A 58 28.33 -8.24 7.60
C PRO A 58 29.10 -7.73 8.83
N SER A 59 29.20 -6.41 8.96
CA SER A 59 29.80 -5.70 10.09
C SER A 59 28.94 -5.80 11.36
N ILE A 60 27.63 -6.05 11.19
CA ILE A 60 26.70 -6.34 12.28
C ILE A 60 26.17 -7.76 12.06
N LYS A 61 26.47 -8.65 13.02
CA LYS A 61 25.85 -9.98 13.08
C LYS A 61 24.51 -9.88 13.80
N LEU A 62 23.49 -10.51 13.23
CA LEU A 62 22.23 -10.73 13.92
C LEU A 62 22.50 -11.50 15.21
N ILE A 63 21.83 -11.14 16.30
CA ILE A 63 21.81 -11.99 17.49
C ILE A 63 20.94 -13.21 17.13
N LYS A 64 21.28 -14.39 17.66
CA LYS A 64 20.54 -15.65 17.43
C LYS A 64 19.01 -15.51 17.51
N LYS A 65 18.52 -14.65 18.42
CA LYS A 65 17.10 -14.35 18.56
C LYS A 65 16.49 -13.67 17.32
N ASP A 66 17.20 -12.72 16.74
CA ASP A 66 16.76 -11.99 15.55
C ASP A 66 16.91 -12.84 14.29
N GLU A 67 17.91 -13.72 14.21
CA GLU A 67 18.03 -14.72 13.14
C GLU A 67 16.81 -15.65 13.11
N VAL A 68 16.43 -16.21 14.27
CA VAL A 68 15.24 -17.08 14.39
C VAL A 68 13.97 -16.30 14.04
N LEU A 69 13.87 -15.03 14.45
CA LEU A 69 12.74 -14.19 14.10
C LEU A 69 12.66 -13.96 12.59
N MET A 70 13.76 -13.63 11.93
CA MET A 70 13.79 -13.46 10.47
C MET A 70 13.49 -14.77 9.74
N ALA A 71 14.06 -15.89 10.17
CA ALA A 71 13.79 -17.20 9.59
C ALA A 71 12.30 -17.57 9.67
N ASN A 72 11.66 -17.35 10.82
CA ASN A 72 10.22 -17.60 10.97
C ASN A 72 9.38 -16.68 10.07
N LEU A 73 9.76 -15.39 9.96
CA LEU A 73 9.04 -14.45 9.11
C LEU A 73 9.11 -14.82 7.63
N PHE A 74 10.26 -15.31 7.16
CA PHE A 74 10.45 -15.76 5.78
C PHE A 74 9.79 -17.13 5.53
N ALA A 75 9.78 -18.01 6.52
CA ALA A 75 9.03 -19.27 6.46
C ALA A 75 7.51 -19.02 6.38
N ASP A 76 6.97 -18.08 7.17
CA ASP A 76 5.56 -17.66 7.10
C ASP A 76 5.19 -17.07 5.72
N LEU A 77 6.16 -16.50 5.02
CA LEU A 77 6.01 -15.95 3.68
C LEU A 77 6.26 -16.97 2.56
N ASP A 78 6.72 -18.18 2.87
CA ASP A 78 7.17 -19.17 1.88
C ASP A 78 8.18 -18.59 0.88
N THR A 79 9.16 -17.83 1.38
CA THR A 79 10.18 -17.17 0.54
C THR A 79 11.56 -17.15 1.18
N SER A 80 12.60 -16.96 0.37
CA SER A 80 14.01 -16.85 0.81
C SER A 80 14.50 -15.41 0.78
N THR A 81 15.50 -15.09 1.60
CA THR A 81 16.22 -13.81 1.54
C THR A 81 16.87 -13.56 0.19
N ASP A 82 17.24 -14.63 -0.52
CA ASP A 82 17.93 -14.57 -1.81
C ASP A 82 17.02 -14.07 -2.94
N HIS A 83 15.70 -14.10 -2.71
CA HIS A 83 14.72 -13.65 -3.69
C HIS A 83 14.40 -12.15 -3.56
N ILE A 84 14.93 -11.47 -2.54
CA ILE A 84 14.70 -10.04 -2.35
C ILE A 84 15.39 -9.26 -3.48
N ILE A 85 14.65 -8.38 -4.12
CA ILE A 85 15.19 -7.47 -5.13
C ILE A 85 16.17 -6.51 -4.44
N ALA A 86 17.46 -6.76 -4.66
CA ALA A 86 18.53 -5.93 -4.15
C ALA A 86 18.71 -4.65 -4.97
N PHE A 87 19.21 -3.62 -4.29
CA PHE A 87 19.69 -2.40 -4.91
C PHE A 87 20.90 -2.72 -5.79
N PRO A 88 20.96 -2.20 -7.03
CA PRO A 88 22.05 -2.52 -7.94
C PRO A 88 23.38 -1.93 -7.44
N ASP A 89 24.48 -2.67 -7.67
CA ASP A 89 25.83 -2.23 -7.30
C ASP A 89 26.26 -0.97 -8.05
N THR A 90 25.71 -0.76 -9.25
CA THR A 90 25.99 0.39 -10.11
C THR A 90 24.94 1.49 -9.93
N LEU A 91 25.39 2.68 -9.54
CA LEU A 91 24.53 3.87 -9.47
C LEU A 91 24.39 4.50 -10.86
N PHE A 92 23.16 4.58 -11.35
CA PHE A 92 22.86 5.19 -12.64
C PHE A 92 22.52 6.69 -12.49
N SER A 93 23.15 7.53 -13.32
CA SER A 93 22.82 8.95 -13.39
C SER A 93 21.45 9.17 -14.03
N ARG A 94 20.70 10.14 -13.50
CA ARG A 94 19.35 10.52 -13.93
C ARG A 94 19.26 10.88 -15.42
N ASN A 95 20.34 11.42 -15.99
CA ASN A 95 20.28 12.06 -17.30
C ASN A 95 20.24 11.10 -18.50
N ASN A 96 20.32 9.77 -18.30
CA ASN A 96 20.56 8.83 -19.40
C ASN A 96 19.73 7.54 -19.40
N VAL A 97 18.63 7.41 -18.63
CA VAL A 97 17.90 6.13 -18.55
C VAL A 97 17.31 5.73 -19.92
N CYS A 98 16.29 6.41 -20.42
CA CYS A 98 15.68 6.19 -21.75
C CYS A 98 14.68 7.31 -22.09
N GLU A 99 14.10 7.27 -23.29
CA GLU A 99 12.99 8.15 -23.68
C GLU A 99 11.70 7.63 -23.04
N ILE A 100 10.98 8.49 -22.31
CA ILE A 100 9.75 8.14 -21.57
C ILE A 100 8.65 9.13 -21.92
N HIS A 101 7.62 8.64 -22.62
CA HIS A 101 6.47 9.42 -23.06
C HIS A 101 5.25 9.13 -22.20
N LEU A 102 4.84 10.12 -21.42
CA LEU A 102 3.68 10.03 -20.51
C LEU A 102 2.44 10.71 -21.07
N SER A 103 2.61 11.73 -21.92
CA SER A 103 1.54 12.57 -22.46
C SER A 103 1.98 13.30 -23.73
N ASP A 104 2.94 12.74 -24.46
CA ASP A 104 3.57 13.38 -25.61
C ASP A 104 2.77 13.10 -26.91
N PHE A 105 1.91 12.07 -26.89
CA PHE A 105 1.07 11.67 -28.01
C PHE A 105 -0.41 11.87 -27.75
N SER A 106 -1.16 12.20 -28.81
CA SER A 106 -2.61 12.43 -28.73
C SER A 106 -3.39 11.21 -28.22
N PHE A 107 -2.96 9.98 -28.55
CA PHE A 107 -3.61 8.76 -28.08
C PHE A 107 -3.51 8.56 -26.55
N GLN A 108 -2.62 9.28 -25.87
CA GLN A 108 -2.46 9.19 -24.42
C GLN A 108 -3.55 9.99 -23.68
N ASN A 109 -4.37 10.79 -24.36
CA ASN A 109 -5.44 11.50 -23.71
C ASN A 109 -6.67 10.61 -23.49
N LYS A 110 -6.86 10.14 -22.25
CA LYS A 110 -8.01 9.33 -21.78
C LYS A 110 -9.39 9.98 -21.97
N ALA A 111 -9.47 11.27 -22.28
CA ALA A 111 -10.74 11.92 -22.58
C ALA A 111 -11.27 11.56 -23.99
N HIS A 112 -10.43 11.03 -24.87
CA HIS A 112 -10.85 10.60 -26.19
C HIS A 112 -11.63 9.27 -26.14
N PRO A 113 -12.57 9.04 -27.08
CA PRO A 113 -13.19 7.72 -27.25
C PRO A 113 -12.15 6.64 -27.61
N ASP A 114 -12.37 5.41 -27.15
CA ASP A 114 -11.39 4.31 -27.32
C ASP A 114 -11.04 4.01 -28.78
N PHE A 115 -12.02 4.09 -29.70
CA PHE A 115 -11.76 3.89 -31.13
C PHE A 115 -10.79 4.93 -31.70
N LEU A 116 -10.91 6.19 -31.24
CA LEU A 116 -10.03 7.28 -31.68
C LEU A 116 -8.63 7.11 -31.08
N ILE A 117 -8.53 6.68 -29.81
CA ILE A 117 -7.25 6.37 -29.17
C ILE A 117 -6.51 5.30 -29.97
N LYS A 118 -7.21 4.23 -30.36
CA LYS A 118 -6.65 3.15 -31.19
C LYS A 118 -6.12 3.68 -32.52
N ASP A 119 -6.93 4.44 -33.27
CA ASP A 119 -6.53 4.98 -34.57
C ASP A 119 -5.32 5.92 -34.47
N LEU A 120 -5.31 6.80 -33.46
CA LEU A 120 -4.19 7.71 -33.18
C LEU A 120 -2.92 6.96 -32.77
N PHE A 121 -3.06 5.84 -32.06
CA PHE A 121 -1.93 4.98 -31.70
C PHE A 121 -1.32 4.32 -32.93
N GLU A 122 -2.15 3.73 -33.80
CA GLU A 122 -1.68 3.13 -35.06
C GLU A 122 -0.97 4.16 -35.95
N GLU A 123 -1.51 5.38 -36.04
CA GLU A 123 -0.88 6.50 -36.73
C GLU A 123 0.49 6.86 -36.13
N ALA A 124 0.58 7.02 -34.80
CA ALA A 124 1.84 7.36 -34.12
C ALA A 124 2.90 6.28 -34.31
N VAL A 125 2.53 5.00 -34.17
CA VAL A 125 3.43 3.87 -34.42
C VAL A 125 3.96 3.88 -35.85
N SER A 126 3.08 4.13 -36.84
CA SER A 126 3.46 4.16 -38.25
C SER A 126 4.41 5.32 -38.60
N LYS A 127 4.29 6.47 -37.93
CA LYS A 127 5.05 7.68 -38.24
C LYS A 127 6.35 7.77 -37.46
N GLU A 128 6.32 7.47 -36.17
CA GLU A 128 7.44 7.74 -35.26
C GLU A 128 8.20 6.48 -34.83
N PHE A 129 7.57 5.30 -34.91
CA PHE A 129 8.12 4.06 -34.38
C PHE A 129 8.14 2.91 -35.43
N TYR A 130 8.19 3.24 -36.72
CA TYR A 130 8.13 2.26 -37.80
C TYR A 130 9.28 1.24 -37.79
N ASP A 131 10.45 1.60 -37.26
CA ASP A 131 11.63 0.76 -37.13
C ASP A 131 11.77 0.09 -35.75
N TYR A 132 10.84 0.34 -34.83
CA TYR A 132 10.89 -0.19 -33.48
C TYR A 132 10.24 -1.59 -33.40
N HIS A 133 10.83 -2.44 -32.56
CA HIS A 133 10.21 -3.68 -32.11
C HIS A 133 9.26 -3.39 -30.95
N ILE A 134 7.97 -3.59 -31.19
CA ILE A 134 6.92 -3.35 -30.21
C ILE A 134 6.84 -4.50 -29.21
N ILE A 135 6.88 -4.14 -27.93
CA ILE A 135 6.67 -5.03 -26.81
C ILE A 135 5.63 -4.38 -25.90
N ALA A 136 4.57 -5.10 -25.55
CA ALA A 136 3.62 -4.66 -24.53
C ALA A 136 3.74 -5.52 -23.28
N THR A 137 3.58 -4.90 -22.13
CA THR A 137 3.68 -5.55 -20.83
C THR A 137 2.53 -5.15 -19.95
N ASP A 138 2.06 -6.10 -19.16
CA ASP A 138 1.05 -5.85 -18.14
C ASP A 138 1.24 -6.78 -16.94
N ALA A 139 0.59 -6.46 -15.84
CA ALA A 139 0.55 -7.26 -14.64
C ALA A 139 -0.87 -7.34 -14.09
N SER A 140 -1.18 -8.47 -13.44
CA SER A 140 -2.47 -8.66 -12.80
C SER A 140 -2.29 -9.10 -11.36
N LYS A 141 -3.21 -8.64 -10.50
CA LYS A 141 -3.28 -9.07 -9.11
C LYS A 141 -4.70 -9.48 -8.77
N SER A 142 -4.86 -10.75 -8.45
CA SER A 142 -6.09 -11.37 -7.96
C SER A 142 -5.93 -11.80 -6.50
N TYR A 143 -6.96 -12.42 -5.93
CA TYR A 143 -6.87 -13.00 -4.59
C TYR A 143 -5.87 -14.16 -4.52
N SER A 144 -5.76 -14.95 -5.61
CA SER A 144 -4.95 -16.17 -5.63
C SER A 144 -3.56 -15.94 -6.21
N PHE A 145 -3.43 -15.12 -7.25
CA PHE A 145 -2.19 -14.93 -7.98
C PHE A 145 -1.86 -13.46 -8.19
N THR A 146 -0.57 -13.16 -8.15
CA THR A 146 0.00 -11.97 -8.80
C THR A 146 0.82 -12.45 -9.98
N SER A 147 0.65 -11.83 -11.14
CA SER A 147 1.23 -12.27 -12.40
C SER A 147 1.74 -11.10 -13.21
N ILE A 148 2.68 -11.42 -14.09
CA ILE A 148 3.23 -10.51 -15.08
C ILE A 148 3.16 -11.18 -16.44
N ALA A 149 2.94 -10.39 -17.47
CA ALA A 149 2.94 -10.86 -18.84
C ALA A 149 3.59 -9.83 -19.76
N GLY A 150 4.13 -10.35 -20.85
CA GLY A 150 4.65 -9.52 -21.93
C GLY A 150 4.43 -10.20 -23.25
N ILE A 151 4.26 -9.39 -24.29
CA ILE A 151 4.05 -9.86 -25.64
C ILE A 151 4.72 -8.97 -26.66
N SER A 152 5.24 -9.61 -27.70
CA SER A 152 5.74 -9.00 -28.92
C SER A 152 5.10 -9.65 -30.15
N ASN A 153 5.47 -9.20 -31.34
CA ASN A 153 5.11 -9.89 -32.59
C ASN A 153 5.64 -11.33 -32.68
N LEU A 154 6.70 -11.67 -31.94
CA LEU A 154 7.41 -12.94 -32.09
C LEU A 154 7.03 -13.96 -31.03
N GLN A 155 6.89 -13.51 -29.79
CA GLN A 155 6.67 -14.37 -28.64
C GLN A 155 6.01 -13.62 -27.49
N SER A 156 5.58 -14.38 -26.48
CA SER A 156 4.98 -13.88 -25.24
C SER A 156 5.43 -14.71 -24.05
N PHE A 157 5.42 -14.11 -22.87
CA PHE A 157 5.63 -14.80 -21.60
C PHE A 157 4.48 -14.50 -20.64
N VAL A 158 4.28 -15.42 -19.70
CA VAL A 158 3.39 -15.25 -18.55
C VAL A 158 4.05 -15.92 -17.35
N TYR A 159 4.28 -15.14 -16.29
CA TYR A 159 4.87 -15.63 -15.05
C TYR A 159 3.98 -15.31 -13.86
N ARG A 160 3.96 -16.23 -12.89
CA ARG A 160 3.54 -15.92 -11.53
C ARG A 160 4.68 -15.21 -10.83
N ILE A 161 4.34 -14.29 -9.93
CA ILE A 161 5.26 -13.71 -8.98
C ILE A 161 4.70 -13.83 -7.57
N HIS A 162 5.53 -13.59 -6.57
CA HIS A 162 5.12 -13.71 -5.18
C HIS A 162 3.88 -12.84 -4.86
N PRO A 163 2.82 -13.38 -4.24
CA PRO A 163 1.50 -12.72 -4.14
C PRO A 163 1.50 -11.46 -3.27
N ILE A 164 2.51 -11.26 -2.42
CA ILE A 164 2.61 -10.04 -1.62
C ILE A 164 3.07 -8.83 -2.45
N ASN A 165 3.74 -9.05 -3.59
CA ASN A 165 4.23 -7.96 -4.43
C ASN A 165 3.07 -7.05 -4.83
N SER A 166 3.26 -5.74 -4.71
CA SER A 166 2.26 -4.77 -5.13
C SER A 166 2.10 -4.81 -6.65
N ILE A 167 0.97 -4.29 -7.14
CA ILE A 167 0.75 -4.16 -8.59
C ILE A 167 1.86 -3.30 -9.23
N PHE A 168 2.31 -2.25 -8.54
CA PHE A 168 3.44 -1.42 -8.95
C PHE A 168 4.73 -2.23 -9.16
N THR A 169 5.07 -3.11 -8.21
CA THR A 169 6.23 -4.01 -8.35
C THR A 169 6.04 -4.98 -9.51
N ALA A 170 4.83 -5.54 -9.65
CA ALA A 170 4.49 -6.47 -10.72
C ALA A 170 4.66 -5.82 -12.11
N GLU A 171 4.09 -4.63 -12.32
CA GLU A 171 4.21 -3.87 -13.57
C GLU A 171 5.68 -3.56 -13.90
N ALA A 172 6.47 -3.13 -12.91
CA ALA A 172 7.90 -2.88 -13.12
C ALA A 172 8.69 -4.17 -13.44
N LEU A 173 8.32 -5.30 -12.84
CA LEU A 173 8.90 -6.61 -13.15
C LEU A 173 8.48 -7.10 -14.54
N ALA A 174 7.26 -6.85 -14.98
CA ALA A 174 6.82 -7.18 -16.34
C ALA A 174 7.70 -6.51 -17.39
N ILE A 175 8.02 -5.22 -17.19
CA ILE A 175 8.97 -4.49 -18.06
C ILE A 175 10.38 -5.09 -17.95
N CYS A 176 10.82 -5.47 -16.75
CA CYS A 176 12.12 -6.12 -16.57
C CYS A 176 12.24 -7.43 -17.35
N GLU A 177 11.24 -8.31 -17.27
CA GLU A 177 11.24 -9.59 -17.98
C GLU A 177 11.09 -9.40 -19.49
N ALA A 178 10.30 -8.42 -19.93
CA ALA A 178 10.23 -8.05 -21.34
C ALA A 178 11.57 -7.59 -21.90
N LEU A 179 12.33 -6.83 -21.11
CA LEU A 179 13.69 -6.45 -21.48
C LEU A 179 14.66 -7.63 -21.48
N ASP A 180 14.38 -8.74 -20.81
CA ASP A 180 15.24 -9.93 -20.84
C ASP A 180 14.88 -10.86 -21.98
N GLU A 181 13.61 -11.23 -22.10
CA GLU A 181 13.14 -12.27 -23.01
C GLU A 181 12.72 -11.73 -24.38
N LEU A 182 12.01 -10.60 -24.42
CA LEU A 182 11.35 -10.12 -25.65
C LEU A 182 12.22 -9.17 -26.48
N SER A 183 13.39 -8.81 -25.97
CA SER A 183 14.30 -7.89 -26.66
C SER A 183 15.00 -8.57 -27.83
N VAL A 184 14.87 -8.01 -29.02
CA VAL A 184 15.54 -8.48 -30.24
C VAL A 184 16.87 -7.73 -30.40
N PRO A 185 18.02 -8.41 -30.60
CA PRO A 185 19.29 -7.76 -30.90
C PRO A 185 19.19 -6.81 -32.10
N ASP A 186 19.96 -5.71 -32.08
CA ASP A 186 20.08 -4.74 -33.17
C ASP A 186 18.79 -4.01 -33.59
N LYS A 187 17.68 -4.19 -32.86
CA LYS A 187 16.45 -3.40 -33.04
C LYS A 187 16.24 -2.40 -31.91
N ASN A 188 15.66 -1.25 -32.25
CA ASN A 188 15.13 -0.31 -31.27
C ASN A 188 13.88 -0.91 -30.63
N LEU A 189 13.62 -0.64 -29.36
CA LEU A 189 12.54 -1.25 -28.58
C LEU A 189 11.51 -0.20 -28.18
N LEU A 190 10.25 -0.44 -28.53
CA LEU A 190 9.10 0.34 -28.09
C LEU A 190 8.35 -0.48 -27.04
N LEU A 191 8.49 -0.12 -25.77
CA LEU A 191 7.83 -0.77 -24.66
C LEU A 191 6.55 -0.01 -24.28
N LEU A 192 5.42 -0.70 -24.39
CA LEU A 192 4.09 -0.22 -24.05
C LEU A 192 3.69 -0.74 -22.68
N THR A 193 3.26 0.14 -21.80
CA THR A 193 2.73 -0.20 -20.47
C THR A 193 1.66 0.79 -20.07
N ASP A 194 0.62 0.33 -19.39
CA ASP A 194 -0.41 1.18 -18.81
C ASP A 194 -0.05 1.69 -17.40
N SER A 195 1.10 1.26 -16.87
CA SER A 195 1.62 1.73 -15.58
C SER A 195 2.25 3.12 -15.68
N TYR A 196 1.39 4.13 -15.58
CA TYR A 196 1.84 5.52 -15.45
C TYR A 196 2.78 5.69 -14.25
N SER A 197 2.48 4.99 -13.16
CA SER A 197 3.21 5.11 -11.89
C SER A 197 4.66 4.61 -11.99
N VAL A 198 4.90 3.48 -12.67
CA VAL A 198 6.25 2.94 -12.90
C VAL A 198 7.05 3.87 -13.80
N LEU A 199 6.46 4.35 -14.90
CA LEU A 199 7.11 5.27 -15.81
C LEU A 199 7.44 6.61 -15.14
N GLN A 200 6.54 7.14 -14.32
CA GLN A 200 6.80 8.35 -13.54
C GLN A 200 7.91 8.14 -12.50
N ALA A 201 7.93 6.99 -11.82
CA ALA A 201 8.97 6.66 -10.85
C ALA A 201 10.35 6.52 -11.51
N LEU A 202 10.41 5.99 -12.73
CA LEU A 202 11.63 5.89 -13.53
C LEU A 202 12.09 7.26 -14.03
N LYS A 203 11.18 8.12 -14.50
CA LYS A 203 11.48 9.50 -14.92
C LYS A 203 11.98 10.37 -13.76
N CYS A 204 11.46 10.12 -12.55
CA CYS A 204 11.84 10.76 -11.31
C CYS A 204 12.76 9.88 -10.45
N LEU A 205 13.66 9.11 -11.09
CA LEU A 205 14.57 8.22 -10.37
C LEU A 205 15.43 8.98 -9.36
N THR A 206 15.38 8.53 -8.10
CA THR A 206 16.23 9.01 -7.01
C THR A 206 16.78 7.80 -6.27
N ILE A 207 17.80 7.99 -5.42
CA ILE A 207 18.33 6.91 -4.56
C ILE A 207 17.29 6.34 -3.57
N LYS A 208 16.19 7.06 -3.35
CA LYS A 208 15.08 6.62 -2.48
C LYS A 208 13.99 5.88 -3.25
N SER A 209 14.10 5.78 -4.58
CA SER A 209 13.13 5.06 -5.39
C SER A 209 13.10 3.57 -5.01
N PRO A 210 11.97 2.87 -5.24
CA PRO A 210 11.87 1.44 -4.96
C PRO A 210 12.94 0.63 -5.71
N LYS A 211 13.43 -0.47 -5.11
CA LYS A 211 14.57 -1.24 -5.68
C LYS A 211 14.22 -1.84 -7.04
N VAL A 212 12.96 -2.22 -7.25
CA VAL A 212 12.46 -2.69 -8.55
C VAL A 212 12.65 -1.66 -9.67
N ILE A 213 12.52 -0.35 -9.37
CA ILE A 213 12.76 0.70 -10.36
C ILE A 213 14.25 0.86 -10.65
N HIS A 214 15.11 0.71 -9.64
CA HIS A 214 16.56 0.67 -9.86
C HIS A 214 16.99 -0.55 -10.68
N ARG A 215 16.39 -1.72 -10.44
CA ARG A 215 16.57 -2.92 -11.26
C ARG A 215 16.19 -2.67 -12.71
N LEU A 216 15.01 -2.08 -12.94
CA LEU A 216 14.54 -1.70 -14.27
C LEU A 216 15.51 -0.73 -14.95
N ALA A 217 15.92 0.33 -14.26
CA ALA A 217 16.90 1.28 -14.79
C ALA A 217 18.23 0.60 -15.18
N GLY A 218 18.70 -0.36 -14.38
CA GLY A 218 19.88 -1.15 -14.70
C GLY A 218 19.73 -2.02 -15.94
N LYS A 219 18.58 -2.68 -16.13
CA LYS A 219 18.29 -3.45 -17.34
C LYS A 219 18.27 -2.57 -18.59
N ILE A 220 17.62 -1.41 -18.50
CA ILE A 220 17.59 -0.42 -19.59
C ILE A 220 19.02 0.03 -19.93
N PHE A 221 19.84 0.33 -18.91
CA PHE A 221 21.22 0.74 -19.11
C PHE A 221 22.06 -0.34 -19.82
N VAL A 222 21.93 -1.61 -19.42
CA VAL A 222 22.60 -2.74 -20.08
C VAL A 222 22.23 -2.81 -21.56
N ARG A 223 20.93 -2.69 -21.89
CA ARG A 223 20.45 -2.70 -23.29
C ARG A 223 20.95 -1.51 -24.09
N LYS A 224 21.06 -0.34 -23.47
CA LYS A 224 21.64 0.86 -24.10
C LYS A 224 23.10 0.68 -24.50
N ASN A 225 23.87 -0.08 -23.71
CA ASN A 225 25.26 -0.41 -24.04
C ASN A 225 25.40 -1.32 -25.28
N PHE A 226 24.31 -1.99 -25.70
CA PHE A 226 24.22 -2.69 -26.97
C PHE A 226 23.76 -1.78 -28.13
N ASN A 227 23.87 -0.45 -27.99
CA ASN A 227 23.43 0.56 -28.96
C ASN A 227 21.94 0.49 -29.35
N GLN A 228 21.09 -0.08 -28.49
CA GLN A 228 19.65 -0.13 -28.72
C GLN A 228 18.97 1.11 -28.15
N LYS A 229 18.14 1.80 -28.96
CA LYS A 229 17.26 2.84 -28.42
C LYS A 229 16.07 2.18 -27.75
N ILE A 230 15.76 2.62 -26.54
CA ILE A 230 14.61 2.17 -25.78
C ILE A 230 13.68 3.36 -25.58
N CYS A 231 12.44 3.19 -26.01
CA CYS A 231 11.36 4.13 -25.83
C CYS A 231 10.28 3.46 -24.97
N LEU A 232 9.96 4.06 -23.82
CA LEU A 232 8.86 3.65 -22.95
C LEU A 232 7.68 4.58 -23.17
N VAL A 233 6.55 4.02 -23.56
CA VAL A 233 5.35 4.77 -23.87
C VAL A 233 4.22 4.30 -22.98
N TRP A 234 3.63 5.26 -22.27
CA TRP A 234 2.42 4.99 -21.51
C TRP A 234 1.23 4.79 -22.46
N THR A 235 0.49 3.70 -22.29
CA THR A 235 -0.75 3.44 -23.02
C THR A 235 -1.95 3.48 -22.08
N PRO A 236 -3.06 4.15 -22.44
CA PRO A 236 -4.26 4.07 -21.62
C PRO A 236 -4.81 2.63 -21.64
N GLY A 237 -5.01 2.05 -20.46
CA GLY A 237 -5.63 0.74 -20.33
C GLY A 237 -7.09 0.74 -20.79
N HIS A 238 -7.54 -0.39 -21.34
CA HIS A 238 -8.89 -0.61 -21.88
C HIS A 238 -9.27 0.25 -23.11
N SER A 239 -8.28 0.78 -23.84
CA SER A 239 -8.52 1.67 -24.99
C SER A 239 -8.39 0.99 -26.36
N LEU A 240 -8.72 -0.31 -26.46
CA LEU A 240 -8.73 -1.10 -27.70
C LEU A 240 -7.39 -1.19 -28.45
N ILE A 241 -6.28 -0.80 -27.80
CA ILE A 241 -4.93 -0.98 -28.32
C ILE A 241 -4.59 -2.47 -28.19
N HIS A 242 -4.60 -3.19 -29.31
CA HIS A 242 -4.46 -4.65 -29.36
C HIS A 242 -3.29 -5.20 -28.53
N TRP A 243 -2.13 -4.51 -28.58
CA TRP A 243 -0.95 -4.88 -27.80
C TRP A 243 -1.19 -4.88 -26.29
N ASN A 244 -1.83 -3.82 -25.79
CA ASN A 244 -2.12 -3.64 -24.37
C ASN A 244 -3.19 -4.63 -23.91
N GLU A 245 -4.31 -4.75 -24.65
CA GLU A 245 -5.39 -5.68 -24.31
C GLU A 245 -4.91 -7.13 -24.28
N LYS A 246 -3.97 -7.50 -25.17
CA LYS A 246 -3.42 -8.86 -25.19
C LYS A 246 -2.47 -9.11 -24.02
N ALA A 247 -1.67 -8.13 -23.63
CA ALA A 247 -0.84 -8.24 -22.42
C ALA A 247 -1.71 -8.37 -21.16
N ASP A 248 -2.77 -7.56 -21.03
CA ASP A 248 -3.75 -7.61 -19.93
C ASP A 248 -4.44 -8.97 -19.85
N LEU A 249 -4.93 -9.47 -20.98
CA LEU A 249 -5.55 -10.79 -21.06
C LEU A 249 -4.57 -11.88 -20.61
N LEU A 250 -3.33 -11.87 -21.11
CA LEU A 250 -2.30 -12.84 -20.73
C LEU A 250 -2.03 -12.80 -19.22
N ALA A 251 -1.85 -11.60 -18.64
CA ALA A 251 -1.63 -11.44 -17.20
C ALA A 251 -2.81 -12.00 -16.38
N LYS A 252 -4.06 -11.79 -16.84
CA LYS A 252 -5.28 -12.29 -16.18
C LYS A 252 -5.51 -13.79 -16.34
N THR A 253 -5.01 -14.41 -17.41
CA THR A 253 -5.21 -15.84 -17.71
C THR A 253 -4.25 -16.79 -16.97
N VAL A 254 -3.46 -16.26 -16.02
CA VAL A 254 -2.50 -17.03 -15.25
C VAL A 254 -3.16 -18.18 -14.48
N THR A 255 -2.44 -19.29 -14.37
CA THR A 255 -2.84 -20.51 -13.64
C THR A 255 -1.68 -21.05 -12.81
N GLU A 256 -1.95 -22.00 -11.91
CA GLU A 256 -0.92 -22.65 -11.07
C GLU A 256 0.19 -23.33 -11.87
N SER A 257 -0.10 -23.79 -13.09
CA SER A 257 0.88 -24.45 -13.96
C SER A 257 1.92 -23.49 -14.56
N HIS A 258 1.68 -22.17 -14.48
CA HIS A 258 2.63 -21.19 -15.00
C HIS A 258 3.88 -21.12 -14.11
N PRO A 259 5.06 -20.88 -14.70
CA PRO A 259 6.32 -20.71 -13.97
C PRO A 259 6.25 -19.56 -12.95
N LEU A 260 6.96 -19.72 -11.83
CA LEU A 260 7.04 -18.75 -10.74
C LEU A 260 8.40 -18.06 -10.75
N ILE A 261 8.40 -16.73 -10.77
CA ILE A 261 9.57 -15.91 -10.45
C ILE A 261 9.45 -15.53 -8.98
N GLU A 262 10.42 -15.96 -8.18
CA GLU A 262 10.35 -15.83 -6.72
C GLU A 262 10.67 -14.42 -6.22
N TRP A 263 11.02 -13.48 -7.12
CA TRP A 263 11.45 -12.14 -6.74
C TRP A 263 10.40 -11.37 -5.95
N ILE A 264 10.88 -10.69 -4.92
CA ILE A 264 10.05 -9.99 -3.96
C ILE A 264 10.64 -8.63 -3.60
N ALA A 265 9.82 -7.58 -3.61
CA ALA A 265 10.30 -6.25 -3.23
C ALA A 265 10.38 -6.09 -1.72
N SER A 266 11.51 -5.55 -1.23
CA SER A 266 11.70 -5.28 0.20
C SER A 266 10.61 -4.36 0.77
N GLU A 267 10.17 -3.38 -0.01
CA GLU A 267 9.10 -2.45 0.30
C GLU A 267 7.75 -3.15 0.49
N ASP A 268 7.46 -4.15 -0.34
CA ASP A 268 6.21 -4.91 -0.29
C ASP A 268 6.18 -5.84 0.92
N ILE A 269 7.29 -6.49 1.25
CA ILE A 269 7.44 -7.26 2.51
C ILE A 269 7.16 -6.37 3.72
N ILE A 270 7.75 -5.18 3.77
CA ILE A 270 7.57 -4.23 4.88
C ILE A 270 6.11 -3.79 5.00
N SER A 271 5.47 -3.47 3.87
CA SER A 271 4.06 -3.07 3.80
C SER A 271 3.13 -4.21 4.26
N TYR A 272 3.44 -5.44 3.84
CA TYR A 272 2.71 -6.63 4.25
C TYR A 272 2.76 -6.85 5.77
N PHE A 273 3.94 -6.77 6.39
CA PHE A 273 4.06 -6.92 7.84
C PHE A 273 3.39 -5.81 8.64
N GLN A 274 3.36 -4.57 8.11
CA GLN A 274 2.56 -3.51 8.69
C GLN A 274 1.08 -3.90 8.65
N THR A 275 0.57 -4.32 7.49
CA THR A 275 -0.82 -4.75 7.32
C THR A 275 -1.21 -5.86 8.29
N ILE A 276 -0.42 -6.93 8.39
CA ILE A 276 -0.66 -8.03 9.35
C ILE A 276 -0.75 -7.51 10.77
N SER A 277 0.16 -6.64 11.17
CA SER A 277 0.21 -6.15 12.55
C SER A 277 -1.01 -5.27 12.88
N LEU A 278 -1.47 -4.45 11.93
CA LEU A 278 -2.73 -3.71 12.08
C LEU A 278 -3.95 -4.66 12.15
N GLN A 279 -3.95 -5.74 11.36
CA GLN A 279 -5.01 -6.76 11.38
C GLN A 279 -5.04 -7.52 12.71
N LYS A 280 -3.89 -7.97 13.23
CA LYS A 280 -3.78 -8.63 14.54
C LYS A 280 -4.36 -7.76 15.66
N ARG A 281 -4.08 -6.45 15.63
CA ARG A 281 -4.68 -5.49 16.58
C ARG A 281 -6.20 -5.40 16.44
N ASN A 282 -6.72 -5.35 15.22
CA ASN A 282 -8.17 -5.34 14.99
C ASN A 282 -8.83 -6.63 15.48
N HIS A 283 -8.28 -7.78 15.14
CA HIS A 283 -8.78 -9.09 15.56
C HIS A 283 -8.73 -9.25 17.09
N SER A 284 -7.64 -8.81 17.72
CA SER A 284 -7.53 -8.80 19.19
C SER A 284 -8.64 -7.96 19.85
N PHE A 285 -8.97 -6.79 19.29
CA PHE A 285 -10.07 -5.96 19.78
C PHE A 285 -11.44 -6.64 19.57
N GLN A 286 -11.68 -7.22 18.38
CA GLN A 286 -12.92 -7.93 18.05
C GLN A 286 -13.17 -9.12 18.99
N ASN A 287 -12.13 -9.85 19.36
CA ASN A 287 -12.24 -10.98 20.29
C ASN A 287 -12.22 -10.59 21.77
N SER A 288 -12.26 -9.29 22.07
CA SER A 288 -12.28 -8.81 23.45
C SER A 288 -13.70 -8.59 23.94
N LYS A 289 -13.91 -8.71 25.26
CA LYS A 289 -15.18 -8.35 25.91
C LYS A 289 -15.65 -6.90 25.67
N TYR A 290 -14.78 -6.05 25.11
CA TYR A 290 -15.12 -4.66 24.81
C TYR A 290 -15.81 -4.51 23.44
N GLN A 291 -15.68 -5.49 22.53
CA GLN A 291 -16.35 -5.46 21.23
C GLN A 291 -17.88 -5.40 21.39
N GLU A 292 -18.46 -6.23 22.26
CA GLU A 292 -19.91 -6.25 22.50
C GLU A 292 -20.44 -4.91 23.02
N PHE A 293 -19.64 -4.20 23.82
CA PHE A 293 -20.06 -2.95 24.46
C PHE A 293 -19.79 -1.71 23.60
N ILE A 294 -18.70 -1.69 22.83
CA ILE A 294 -18.23 -0.53 22.07
C ILE A 294 -18.63 -0.64 20.59
N GLY A 295 -18.73 -1.86 20.05
CA GLY A 295 -18.88 -2.12 18.63
C GLY A 295 -17.61 -1.83 17.83
N ASP A 296 -17.72 -1.92 16.51
CA ASP A 296 -16.63 -1.55 15.61
C ASP A 296 -16.49 -0.04 15.54
N ILE A 297 -15.33 0.45 15.96
CA ILE A 297 -14.99 1.87 15.96
C ILE A 297 -13.87 2.17 14.96
N PRO A 298 -13.93 3.32 14.26
CA PRO A 298 -12.83 3.79 13.41
C PRO A 298 -11.64 4.22 14.26
N THR A 299 -10.49 4.42 13.61
CA THR A 299 -9.32 5.01 14.28
C THR A 299 -9.42 6.53 14.28
N MET A 300 -8.77 7.20 15.23
CA MET A 300 -8.70 8.67 15.20
C MET A 300 -7.95 9.18 13.98
N LEU A 301 -6.98 8.44 13.45
CA LEU A 301 -6.25 8.81 12.22
C LEU A 301 -7.19 8.96 11.02
N THR A 302 -8.19 8.08 10.90
CA THR A 302 -9.20 8.15 9.83
C THR A 302 -10.17 9.32 9.99
N LEU A 303 -10.37 9.80 11.22
CA LEU A 303 -11.27 10.91 11.52
C LEU A 303 -10.58 12.27 11.54
N THR A 304 -9.26 12.31 11.76
CA THR A 304 -8.47 13.54 11.91
C THR A 304 -8.73 14.58 10.80
N PRO A 305 -8.86 14.22 9.50
CA PRO A 305 -9.15 15.19 8.46
C PRO A 305 -10.47 15.96 8.62
N TRP A 306 -11.39 15.44 9.42
CA TRP A 306 -12.74 15.97 9.63
C TRP A 306 -12.86 16.77 10.94
N LEU A 307 -11.84 16.70 11.80
CA LEU A 307 -11.83 17.31 13.12
C LEU A 307 -11.01 18.60 13.08
N LYS A 308 -11.55 19.67 13.63
CA LYS A 308 -10.97 21.02 13.49
C LYS A 308 -10.00 21.37 14.60
N ASN A 309 -10.16 20.77 15.77
CA ASN A 309 -9.39 21.13 16.95
C ASN A 309 -9.29 19.99 17.97
N ARG A 310 -8.34 20.15 18.89
CA ARG A 310 -8.06 19.19 19.95
C ARG A 310 -9.28 18.85 20.82
N ARG A 311 -10.19 19.80 21.06
CA ARG A 311 -11.37 19.54 21.91
C ARG A 311 -12.33 18.57 21.22
N GLU A 312 -12.53 18.71 19.91
CA GLU A 312 -13.31 17.77 19.10
C GLU A 312 -12.69 16.38 19.15
N ASP A 313 -11.36 16.25 19.03
CA ASP A 313 -10.67 14.95 19.13
C ASP A 313 -10.97 14.23 20.45
N ILE A 314 -10.91 14.96 21.58
CA ILE A 314 -11.16 14.39 22.91
C ILE A 314 -12.61 13.92 23.02
N ILE A 315 -13.55 14.76 22.57
CA ILE A 315 -14.98 14.46 22.66
C ILE A 315 -15.30 13.25 21.79
N ILE A 316 -14.86 13.22 20.54
CA ILE A 316 -15.11 12.12 19.61
C ILE A 316 -14.45 10.83 20.09
N ALA A 317 -13.18 10.86 20.52
CA ALA A 317 -12.53 9.68 21.08
C ALA A 317 -13.26 9.17 22.34
N GLY A 318 -13.72 10.08 23.21
CA GLY A 318 -14.50 9.74 24.39
C GLY A 318 -15.86 9.12 24.04
N LEU A 319 -16.56 9.65 23.04
CA LEU A 319 -17.84 9.13 22.56
C LEU A 319 -17.67 7.72 21.99
N LEU A 320 -16.75 7.56 21.03
CA LEU A 320 -16.52 6.29 20.35
C LEU A 320 -16.08 5.20 21.33
N THR A 321 -15.26 5.54 22.32
CA THR A 321 -14.83 4.57 23.34
C THR A 321 -15.83 4.38 24.48
N ARG A 322 -16.93 5.14 24.50
CA ARG A 322 -17.92 5.23 25.58
C ARG A 322 -17.30 5.58 26.95
N MET A 323 -16.27 6.44 26.94
CA MET A 323 -15.47 6.86 28.09
C MET A 323 -15.66 8.34 28.47
N ILE A 324 -16.68 9.02 27.94
CA ILE A 324 -17.04 10.36 28.43
C ILE A 324 -17.53 10.27 29.88
N ILE A 325 -17.06 11.19 30.72
CA ILE A 325 -17.47 11.29 32.12
C ILE A 325 -18.98 11.57 32.17
N THR A 326 -19.72 10.61 32.70
CA THR A 326 -21.16 10.72 32.97
C THR A 326 -21.44 10.17 34.38
N PRO A 327 -22.52 10.59 35.07
CA PRO A 327 -22.85 10.04 36.37
C PRO A 327 -23.04 8.52 36.38
N ALA A 328 -23.60 7.96 35.29
CA ALA A 328 -23.72 6.51 35.15
C ALA A 328 -22.34 5.83 35.03
N LEU A 329 -21.41 6.42 34.25
CA LEU A 329 -20.05 5.89 34.13
C LEU A 329 -19.30 5.96 35.47
N LEU A 330 -19.38 7.10 36.18
CA LEU A 330 -18.74 7.27 37.47
C LEU A 330 -19.30 6.30 38.53
N HIS A 331 -20.61 6.08 38.55
CA HIS A 331 -21.24 5.10 39.43
C HIS A 331 -20.77 3.67 39.13
N ARG A 332 -20.63 3.30 37.85
CA ARG A 332 -20.07 1.99 37.45
C ARG A 332 -18.65 1.75 37.98
N PHE A 333 -17.88 2.81 38.17
CA PHE A 333 -16.53 2.75 38.77
C PHE A 333 -16.51 3.01 40.28
N GLY A 334 -17.67 3.14 40.94
CA GLY A 334 -17.78 3.39 42.39
C GLY A 334 -17.35 4.79 42.82
N LEU A 335 -17.32 5.76 41.90
CA LEU A 335 -16.87 7.14 42.15
C LEU A 335 -18.03 8.12 42.33
N HIS A 336 -19.27 7.67 42.17
CA HIS A 336 -20.46 8.49 42.31
C HIS A 336 -21.64 7.63 42.77
N ASN A 337 -22.43 8.10 43.74
CA ASN A 337 -23.46 7.27 44.39
C ASN A 337 -24.76 7.17 43.60
N ASN A 338 -25.05 8.12 42.70
CA ASN A 338 -26.32 8.16 41.98
C ASN A 338 -26.11 8.19 40.45
N PRO A 339 -26.44 7.12 39.70
CA PRO A 339 -26.25 7.10 38.25
C PRO A 339 -27.31 7.91 37.48
N ARG A 340 -28.36 8.42 38.14
CA ARG A 340 -29.56 8.95 37.48
C ARG A 340 -29.46 10.42 37.14
N CYS A 341 -30.19 10.82 36.10
CA CYS A 341 -30.38 12.20 35.70
C CYS A 341 -31.33 12.91 36.67
N GLN A 342 -30.96 14.10 37.14
CA GLN A 342 -31.75 14.88 38.11
C GLN A 342 -33.13 15.32 37.57
N ILE A 343 -33.29 15.47 36.26
CA ILE A 343 -34.53 16.00 35.66
C ILE A 343 -35.52 14.89 35.32
N CYS A 344 -35.05 13.81 34.71
CA CYS A 344 -35.92 12.75 34.17
C CYS A 344 -35.76 11.39 34.86
N ASN A 345 -34.88 11.30 35.87
CA ASN A 345 -34.65 10.12 36.71
C ASN A 345 -34.28 8.83 35.95
N ARG A 346 -33.83 8.93 34.69
CA ARG A 346 -33.27 7.81 33.92
C ARG A 346 -31.77 7.69 34.14
N ASP A 347 -31.18 6.54 33.81
CA ASP A 347 -29.74 6.35 33.86
C ASP A 347 -29.02 7.36 32.97
N ASN A 348 -28.07 8.10 33.57
CA ASN A 348 -27.40 9.22 32.93
C ASN A 348 -26.18 8.74 32.14
N ASN A 349 -26.42 7.93 31.11
CA ASN A 349 -25.41 7.41 30.17
C ASN A 349 -25.32 8.27 28.90
N ILE A 350 -24.40 7.94 28.00
CA ILE A 350 -24.12 8.72 26.78
C ILE A 350 -25.35 8.77 25.87
N GLU A 351 -26.01 7.63 25.66
CA GLU A 351 -27.20 7.52 24.81
C GLU A 351 -28.34 8.37 25.37
N HIS A 352 -28.56 8.31 26.68
CA HIS A 352 -29.52 9.16 27.36
C HIS A 352 -29.22 10.65 27.13
N ILE A 353 -27.97 11.09 27.39
CA ILE A 353 -27.58 12.49 27.25
C ILE A 353 -27.79 13.00 25.82
N ILE A 354 -27.35 12.22 24.83
CA ILE A 354 -27.32 12.65 23.43
C ILE A 354 -28.69 12.52 22.78
N LEU A 355 -29.44 11.45 23.05
CA LEU A 355 -30.64 11.11 22.29
C LEU A 355 -31.95 11.43 23.05
N PHE A 356 -32.00 11.23 24.37
CA PHE A 356 -33.28 11.15 25.08
C PHE A 356 -33.50 12.20 26.18
N CYS A 357 -32.44 12.80 26.71
CA CYS A 357 -32.56 13.66 27.89
C CYS A 357 -33.32 14.94 27.56
N SER A 358 -34.36 15.23 28.34
CA SER A 358 -35.14 16.47 28.23
C SER A 358 -34.32 17.70 28.56
N LYS A 359 -33.34 17.58 29.47
CA LYS A 359 -32.38 18.66 29.81
C LYS A 359 -31.67 19.23 28.58
N TYR A 360 -31.36 18.38 27.61
CA TYR A 360 -30.53 18.73 26.45
C TYR A 360 -31.35 18.82 25.14
N SER A 361 -32.68 18.95 25.22
CA SER A 361 -33.57 19.02 24.05
C SER A 361 -33.15 20.11 23.06
N ASN A 362 -32.98 21.35 23.54
CA ASN A 362 -32.60 22.47 22.70
C ASN A 362 -31.24 22.26 22.01
N HIS A 363 -30.27 21.67 22.73
CA HIS A 363 -28.94 21.42 22.19
C HIS A 363 -28.98 20.32 21.11
N ARG A 364 -29.80 19.27 21.34
CA ARG A 364 -30.03 18.19 20.39
C ARG A 364 -30.70 18.69 19.11
N SER A 365 -31.71 19.57 19.21
CA SER A 365 -32.34 20.20 18.03
C SER A 365 -31.34 20.99 17.18
N ILE A 366 -30.44 21.76 17.82
CA ILE A 366 -29.37 22.48 17.11
C ILE A 366 -28.40 21.51 16.44
N LEU A 367 -28.03 20.42 17.12
CA LEU A 367 -27.14 19.40 16.57
C LEU A 367 -27.76 18.70 15.35
N CYS A 368 -29.02 18.27 15.45
CA CYS A 368 -29.78 17.66 14.34
C CYS A 368 -29.87 18.57 13.12
N ALA A 369 -30.19 19.86 13.33
CA ALA A 369 -30.25 20.84 12.25
C ALA A 369 -28.89 21.02 11.56
N LYS A 370 -27.78 21.01 12.30
CA LYS A 370 -26.43 21.09 11.72
C LYS A 370 -26.01 19.84 10.95
N LEU A 371 -26.52 18.68 11.35
CA LEU A 371 -26.20 17.39 10.73
C LEU A 371 -27.17 17.02 9.61
N ASN A 372 -28.20 17.84 9.33
CA ASN A 372 -29.31 17.49 8.44
C ASN A 372 -29.89 16.10 8.77
N PHE A 373 -30.05 15.80 10.06
CA PHE A 373 -30.44 14.49 10.55
C PHE A 373 -31.71 14.58 11.40
N ASP A 374 -32.71 13.75 11.10
CA ASP A 374 -33.95 13.66 11.88
C ASP A 374 -33.93 12.41 12.77
N LEU A 375 -33.98 12.64 14.08
CA LEU A 375 -33.98 11.58 15.09
C LEU A 375 -35.32 10.85 15.20
N GLN A 376 -36.40 11.34 14.59
CA GLN A 376 -37.72 10.68 14.60
C GLN A 376 -37.80 9.46 13.67
N LEU A 377 -36.78 9.22 12.84
CA LEU A 377 -36.69 8.12 11.88
C LEU A 377 -35.88 6.90 12.39
N CYS A 378 -35.48 6.87 13.66
CA CYS A 378 -34.66 5.80 14.26
C CYS A 378 -35.38 5.02 15.37
#